data_AF-A0A950A0Q3-F1
#
_entry.id   AF-A0A950A0Q3-F1
#
_cell.length_a   1.000
_cell.length_b   1.000
_cell.length_c   1.000
_cell.angle_alpha   90.00
_cell.angle_beta   90.00
_cell.angle_gamma   90.00
#
_symmetry.space_group_name_H-M   'P 1'
#
loop_
_entity.id
_entity.type
_entity.pdbx_description
1 polymer ?
#
loop_
_entity_poly.entity_id
_entity_poly.type
_entity_poly.pdbx_seq_one_letter_code
_entity_poly.pdbx_strand_id
1 'polypeptide(L)'
;MAIQMGKVIVMNSVTLDGVMQAPGRPDEDTRDGFEHGGWAVPYADEASVAKMGERMGEDRAWLFGRHTYEQLLAIWNERGGPFKDALNDTPKYVA
;
A
#
# COMPACT_ATOMS: atom_id res chain seq x y z
N MET A 1 -35.70 0.55 -0.31
CA MET A 1 -34.34 0.91 0.13
C MET A 1 -33.38 0.23 -0.84
N ALA A 2 -32.61 0.98 -1.63
CA ALA A 2 -31.60 0.36 -2.48
C ALA A 2 -30.37 0.04 -1.62
N ILE A 3 -29.88 -1.19 -1.65
CA ILE A 3 -28.60 -1.54 -1.01
C ILE A 3 -27.51 -0.97 -1.92
N GLN A 4 -26.74 -0.01 -1.41
CA GLN A 4 -25.55 0.48 -2.10
C GLN A 4 -24.46 -0.59 -1.98
N MET A 5 -24.05 -1.17 -3.11
CA MET A 5 -22.96 -2.15 -3.12
C MET A 5 -21.60 -1.44 -3.06
N GLY A 6 -20.74 -1.87 -2.13
CA GLY A 6 -19.38 -1.37 -2.02
C GLY A 6 -18.53 -1.75 -3.24
N LYS A 7 -17.53 -0.92 -3.56
CA LYS A 7 -16.54 -1.22 -4.60
C LYS A 7 -15.24 -1.67 -3.95
N VAL A 8 -14.64 -2.74 -4.47
CA VAL A 8 -13.25 -3.10 -4.14
C VAL A 8 -12.34 -2.32 -5.06
N ILE A 9 -11.42 -1.55 -4.47
CA ILE A 9 -10.47 -0.71 -5.20
C ILE A 9 -9.08 -1.24 -4.87
N VAL A 10 -8.32 -1.58 -5.91
CA VAL A 10 -6.93 -2.02 -5.77
C VAL A 10 -6.01 -0.86 -6.13
N MET A 11 -4.96 -0.68 -5.32
CA MET A 11 -3.88 0.24 -5.59
C MET A 11 -2.57 -0.46 -5.32
N ASN A 12 -1.72 -0.51 -6.33
CA ASN A 12 -0.42 -1.15 -6.23
C ASN A 12 0.52 -0.57 -7.29
N SER A 13 1.81 -0.75 -7.05
CA SER A 13 2.83 -0.67 -8.10
C SER A 13 2.91 -2.03 -8.79
N VAL A 14 3.08 -2.04 -10.11
CA VAL A 14 3.32 -3.26 -10.89
C VAL A 14 4.28 -2.95 -12.03
N THR A 15 5.24 -3.83 -12.28
CA THR A 15 6.11 -3.76 -13.46
C THR A 15 5.35 -4.18 -14.72
N LEU A 16 5.92 -3.94 -15.90
CA LEU A 16 5.30 -4.33 -17.18
C LEU A 16 5.10 -5.84 -17.30
N ASP A 17 6.00 -6.63 -16.73
CA ASP A 17 5.97 -8.09 -16.68
C ASP A 17 5.24 -8.66 -15.45
N GLY A 18 4.58 -7.81 -14.66
CA GLY A 18 3.61 -8.24 -13.63
C GLY A 18 4.17 -8.41 -12.21
N VAL A 19 5.37 -7.91 -11.91
CA VAL A 19 5.99 -7.99 -10.59
C VAL A 19 5.44 -6.88 -9.67
N MET A 20 5.02 -7.26 -8.47
CA MET A 20 4.58 -6.35 -7.39
C MET A 20 5.45 -6.44 -6.13
N GLN A 21 6.40 -7.38 -6.08
CA GLN A 21 7.25 -7.65 -4.93
C GLN A 21 8.29 -6.54 -4.75
N ALA A 22 8.52 -6.14 -3.49
CA ALA A 22 9.54 -5.18 -3.07
C ALA A 22 9.65 -3.87 -3.89
N PRO A 23 8.56 -3.10 -4.12
CA PRO A 23 8.62 -1.88 -4.93
C PRO A 23 9.39 -0.73 -4.26
N GLY A 24 9.35 -0.62 -2.93
CA GLY A 24 9.76 0.55 -2.16
C GLY A 24 11.15 0.49 -1.53
N ARG A 25 11.73 -0.69 -1.29
CA ARG A 25 13.08 -0.82 -0.71
C ARG A 25 13.85 -2.05 -1.21
N PRO A 26 15.19 -1.98 -1.36
CA PRO A 26 16.01 -3.13 -1.74
C PRO A 26 15.78 -4.40 -0.91
N ASP A 27 15.55 -4.26 0.39
CA ASP A 27 15.31 -5.36 1.34
C ASP A 27 13.84 -5.43 1.82
N GLU A 28 12.89 -4.87 1.07
CA GLU A 28 11.46 -4.92 1.45
C GLU A 28 10.92 -6.36 1.49
N ASP A 29 11.18 -7.15 0.46
CA ASP A 29 10.70 -8.52 0.37
C ASP A 29 11.62 -9.37 -0.50
N THR A 30 12.56 -10.08 0.13
CA THR A 30 13.59 -10.92 -0.52
C THR A 30 13.21 -12.39 -0.59
N ARG A 31 11.95 -12.74 -0.31
CA ARG A 31 11.46 -14.12 -0.35
C ARG A 31 11.68 -14.72 -1.73
N ASP A 32 11.86 -16.04 -1.74
CA ASP A 32 12.09 -16.84 -2.95
C ASP A 32 13.33 -16.41 -3.76
N GLY A 33 14.26 -15.68 -3.13
CA GLY A 33 15.49 -15.22 -3.77
C GLY A 33 15.28 -13.98 -4.66
N PHE A 34 14.26 -13.15 -4.37
CA PHE A 34 14.03 -11.93 -5.13
C PHE A 34 15.12 -10.87 -4.85
N GLU A 35 15.87 -10.49 -5.89
CA GLU A 35 17.03 -9.58 -5.79
C GLU A 35 16.78 -8.17 -6.34
N HIS A 36 15.56 -7.88 -6.83
CA HIS A 36 15.24 -6.65 -7.54
C HIS A 36 14.43 -5.64 -6.72
N GLY A 37 14.62 -5.61 -5.40
CA GLY A 37 13.89 -4.70 -4.51
C GLY A 37 14.17 -3.21 -4.79
N GLY A 38 13.22 -2.36 -4.44
CA GLY A 38 13.28 -0.90 -4.61
C GLY A 38 13.07 -0.42 -6.05
N TRP A 39 12.62 -1.29 -6.94
CA TRP A 39 12.50 -1.01 -8.37
C TRP A 39 11.54 0.15 -8.68
N ALA A 40 10.55 0.45 -7.83
CA ALA A 40 9.57 1.51 -8.09
C ALA A 40 10.07 2.90 -7.69
N VAL A 41 11.07 3.00 -6.81
CA VAL A 41 11.57 4.26 -6.25
C VAL A 41 12.00 5.28 -7.32
N PRO A 42 12.74 4.90 -8.38
CA PRO A 42 13.14 5.84 -9.42
C PRO A 42 11.99 6.39 -10.27
N TYR A 43 10.80 5.77 -10.18
CA TYR A 43 9.62 6.12 -10.97
C TYR A 43 8.53 6.82 -10.14
N ALA A 44 8.79 7.11 -8.87
CA ALA A 44 7.85 7.84 -8.03
C ALA A 44 7.67 9.29 -8.54
N ASP A 45 6.43 9.69 -8.78
CA ASP A 45 6.07 11.05 -9.19
C ASP A 45 4.96 11.64 -8.30
N GLU A 46 4.82 12.97 -8.36
CA GLU A 46 3.84 13.72 -7.56
C GLU A 46 2.39 13.29 -7.88
N ALA A 47 2.11 12.92 -9.13
CA ALA A 47 0.78 12.48 -9.54
C ALA A 47 0.38 11.16 -8.87
N SER A 48 1.30 10.21 -8.79
CA SER A 48 1.12 8.91 -8.14
C SER A 48 0.92 9.09 -6.63
N VAL A 49 1.67 10.00 -6.00
CA VAL A 49 1.51 10.36 -4.59
C VAL A 49 0.16 11.00 -4.34
N ALA A 50 -0.26 11.96 -5.18
CA ALA A 50 -1.57 12.61 -5.06
C ALA A 50 -2.72 11.60 -5.19
N LYS A 51 -2.63 10.67 -6.15
CA LYS A 51 -3.62 9.60 -6.31
C LYS A 51 -3.66 8.62 -5.14
N MET A 52 -2.52 8.33 -4.51
CA MET A 52 -2.50 7.58 -3.25
C MET A 52 -3.25 8.36 -2.17
N GLY A 53 -2.95 9.64 -1.99
CA GLY A 53 -3.61 10.51 -0.99
C GLY A 53 -5.13 10.56 -1.12
N GLU A 54 -5.67 10.73 -2.34
CA GLU A 54 -7.13 10.69 -2.60
C GLU A 54 -7.80 9.39 -2.09
N ARG A 55 -7.02 8.31 -2.06
CA ARG A 55 -7.52 6.97 -1.76
C ARG A 55 -7.36 6.56 -0.31
N MET A 56 -6.69 7.41 0.46
CA MET A 56 -6.52 7.29 1.90
C MET A 56 -7.58 8.04 2.71
N GLY A 57 -8.49 8.75 2.03
CA GLY A 57 -9.59 9.46 2.67
C GLY A 57 -10.62 8.54 3.33
N GLU A 58 -11.63 9.18 3.90
CA GLU A 58 -12.67 8.57 4.73
C GLU A 58 -13.62 7.62 3.95
N ASP A 59 -14.58 7.02 4.67
CA ASP A 59 -15.66 6.15 4.17
C ASP A 59 -15.23 4.84 3.47
N ARG A 60 -14.14 4.21 3.94
CA ARG A 60 -13.68 2.92 3.42
C ARG A 60 -13.08 2.05 4.51
N ALA A 61 -13.05 0.73 4.26
CA ALA A 61 -12.23 -0.20 5.02
C ALA A 61 -11.02 -0.61 4.17
N TRP A 62 -9.89 -0.86 4.81
CA TRP A 62 -8.67 -1.33 4.14
C TRP A 62 -8.57 -2.84 4.21
N LEU A 63 -8.07 -3.45 3.14
CA LEU A 63 -7.85 -4.88 3.02
C LEU A 63 -6.37 -5.14 2.85
N PHE A 64 -5.79 -5.97 3.71
CA PHE A 64 -4.38 -6.34 3.61
C PHE A 64 -4.18 -7.83 3.81
N GLY A 65 -3.15 -8.37 3.15
CA GLY A 65 -2.48 -9.56 3.66
C GLY A 65 -1.62 -9.20 4.87
N ARG A 66 -1.43 -10.16 5.78
CA ARG A 66 -0.65 -9.98 7.02
C ARG A 66 0.71 -9.32 6.83
N HIS A 67 1.51 -9.80 5.89
CA HIS A 67 2.87 -9.29 5.68
C HIS A 67 2.89 -7.82 5.25
N THR A 68 2.07 -7.47 4.26
CA THR A 68 1.96 -6.07 3.80
C THR A 68 1.51 -5.17 4.95
N TYR A 69 0.55 -5.61 5.75
CA TYR A 69 0.07 -4.84 6.90
C TYR A 69 1.19 -4.59 7.92
N GLU A 70 1.90 -5.64 8.33
CA GLU A 70 2.99 -5.54 9.32
C GLU A 70 4.12 -4.62 8.84
N GLN A 71 4.53 -4.72 7.57
CA GLN A 71 5.57 -3.87 6.99
C GLN A 71 5.15 -2.40 6.91
N LEU A 72 3.94 -2.13 6.42
CA LEU A 72 3.42 -0.76 6.37
C LEU A 72 3.29 -0.18 7.78
N LEU A 73 2.82 -0.97 8.74
CA LEU A 73 2.65 -0.54 10.13
C LEU A 73 4.00 -0.16 10.75
N ALA A 74 5.05 -0.96 10.55
CA ALA A 74 6.38 -0.66 11.06
C ALA A 74 6.94 0.63 10.44
N ILE A 75 6.95 0.72 9.10
CA ILE A 75 7.56 1.83 8.37
C ILE A 75 6.84 3.15 8.63
N TRP A 76 5.51 3.15 8.56
CA TRP A 76 4.74 4.40 8.65
C TRP A 76 4.57 4.90 10.08
N ASN A 77 4.57 4.02 11.08
CA ASN A 77 4.60 4.49 12.47
C ASN A 77 5.92 5.15 12.84
N GLU A 78 7.03 4.72 12.25
CA GLU A 78 8.33 5.41 12.38
C GLU A 78 8.34 6.73 11.61
N ARG A 79 7.85 6.73 10.37
CA ARG A 79 7.89 7.91 9.48
C ARG A 79 6.92 9.03 9.89
N GLY A 80 5.74 8.67 10.38
CA GLY A 80 4.68 9.62 10.71
C GLY A 80 3.89 10.15 9.50
N GLY A 81 3.10 11.19 9.75
CA GLY A 81 2.31 11.91 8.74
C GLY A 81 0.92 11.32 8.48
N PRO A 82 0.16 11.90 7.53
CA PRO A 82 -1.24 11.53 7.28
C PRO A 82 -1.45 10.06 6.93
N PHE A 83 -0.44 9.41 6.32
CA PHE A 83 -0.52 7.98 6.01
C PHE A 83 -0.56 7.13 7.27
N LYS A 84 0.30 7.44 8.24
CA LYS A 84 0.32 6.78 9.55
C LYS A 84 -1.04 6.88 10.22
N ASP A 85 -1.61 8.08 10.26
CA ASP A 85 -2.85 8.33 11.00
C ASP A 85 -4.01 7.56 10.34
N ALA A 86 -4.14 7.64 9.01
CA ALA A 86 -5.11 6.84 8.27
C ALA A 86 -4.90 5.32 8.46
N LEU A 87 -3.65 4.85 8.43
CA LEU A 87 -3.32 3.43 8.65
C LEU A 87 -3.72 2.95 10.04
N ASN A 88 -3.65 3.81 11.06
CA ASN A 88 -4.01 3.47 12.42
C ASN A 88 -5.52 3.55 12.66
N ASP A 89 -6.19 4.58 12.13
CA ASP A 89 -7.57 4.91 12.48
C ASP A 89 -8.63 4.26 11.58
N THR A 90 -8.27 3.88 10.34
CA THR A 90 -9.23 3.28 9.39
C THR A 90 -9.55 1.83 9.77
N PRO A 91 -10.83 1.38 9.75
CA PRO A 91 -11.17 -0.03 9.88
C PRO A 91 -10.42 -0.87 8.85
N LYS A 92 -9.77 -1.95 9.30
CA LYS A 92 -8.95 -2.79 8.43
C LYS A 92 -9.23 -4.27 8.67
N TYR A 93 -9.24 -5.03 7.59
CA TYR A 93 -9.32 -6.48 7.59
C TYR A 93 -8.00 -7.04 7.13
N VAL A 94 -7.42 -7.92 7.97
CA VAL A 94 -6.12 -8.52 7.73
C VAL A 94 -6.28 -10.04 7.76
N ALA A 95 -5.84 -10.71 6.69
CA ALA A 95 -5.79 -12.16 6.61
C ALA A 95 -4.32 -12.63 6.64
#